data_AF-A0A977NMT8-F1
#
_entry.id   AF-A0A977NMT8-F1
#
_cell.length_a   1.000
_cell.length_b   1.000
_cell.length_c   1.000
_cell.angle_alpha   90.00
_cell.angle_beta   90.00
_cell.angle_gamma   90.00
#
_symmetry.space_group_name_H-M   'P 1'
#
loop_
_entity.id
_entity.type
_entity.pdbx_description
1 polymer ?
#
loop_
_entity_poly.entity_id
_entity_poly.type
_entity_poly.pdbx_seq_one_letter_code
_entity_poly.pdbx_strand_id
1 'polypeptide(L)'
;MFDKLKKALSGAAKSIGQKEISEKILDDTLLDLQIELLESDVAQEVVDDLSARLKKDLLGLKLEKGQDASQVIESKLQEIVAGIFARAGRLDIVEKIRAKKEAKQGPFVIVFLGINGTGKTTTVAKVGNLLRKSGISVVVAAGDTHRAGAIEQLTQHAERLSLKVIAQRYGADPSAVGRDAVDYAKKHYIDAVLIDTAGRMQTSKNLMDEMSKIVRVVKPDIKLFVGDSLAGNDTINQAREFFQYANFDGAILTKIDADAKGGAAISIAHLTSKPIAYVGVGQGYDDMIPFDPDKFITSLFGSAAVSVQDLMSAPLPPPPPPTTTIPPRPEQEPEAQQEKEPEPRPAAAAASASPLFPSRVEQEPAKEEPKKDDDRDLPPPPPSPPVQASPPPPPPPPSSPPPAPEPVVREEPRAEKKSRFGGLFGRKKDDNSEDRRRREEEEERRKAEESNKRKEEEEERQRRKEEEQRKKDEDQQRKKREEEERKRKEKEEKKKRKDDKDSKKDDVVYLTDEDIEDLLK
;
A
#
# COMPACT_ATOMS: atom_id res chain seq x y z
N MET A 1 -7.60 26.01 2.14
CA MET A 1 -7.37 24.57 1.87
C MET A 1 -7.71 24.36 0.39
N PHE A 2 -6.85 23.67 -0.36
CA PHE A 2 -7.00 23.44 -1.82
C PHE A 2 -7.03 24.72 -2.69
N ASP A 3 -6.49 25.83 -2.20
CA ASP A 3 -6.53 27.14 -2.87
C ASP A 3 -5.79 27.17 -4.22
N LYS A 4 -4.83 26.26 -4.44
CA LYS A 4 -4.19 26.08 -5.75
C LYS A 4 -5.12 25.39 -6.75
N LEU A 5 -5.67 24.24 -6.39
CA LEU A 5 -6.60 23.49 -7.25
C LEU A 5 -7.86 24.29 -7.55
N LYS A 6 -8.38 25.05 -6.59
CA LYS A 6 -9.44 26.04 -6.82
C LYS A 6 -9.08 27.09 -7.88
N LYS A 7 -7.87 27.65 -7.81
CA LYS A 7 -7.40 28.62 -8.82
C LYS A 7 -7.24 27.97 -10.18
N ALA A 8 -6.71 26.75 -10.26
CA ALA A 8 -6.59 25.97 -11.49
C ALA A 8 -7.95 25.81 -12.20
N LEU A 9 -8.90 25.20 -11.48
CA LEU A 9 -10.22 24.86 -12.02
C LEU A 9 -11.01 26.12 -12.45
N SER A 10 -10.94 27.20 -11.66
CA SER A 10 -11.63 28.47 -11.97
C SER A 10 -10.87 29.38 -12.96
N GLY A 11 -9.56 29.21 -13.11
CA GLY A 11 -8.73 29.89 -14.11
C GLY A 11 -9.01 29.35 -15.50
N ALA A 12 -8.96 28.02 -15.65
CA ALA A 12 -9.32 27.32 -16.86
C ALA A 12 -10.74 27.66 -17.35
N ALA A 13 -11.73 27.59 -16.46
CA ALA A 13 -13.12 27.93 -16.79
C ALA A 13 -13.26 29.34 -17.40
N LYS A 14 -12.58 30.34 -16.82
CA LYS A 14 -12.58 31.72 -17.34
C LYS A 14 -11.84 31.87 -18.67
N SER A 15 -10.69 31.21 -18.83
CA SER A 15 -9.88 31.32 -20.04
C SER A 15 -10.57 30.68 -21.25
N ILE A 16 -11.22 29.54 -21.06
CA ILE A 16 -12.01 28.87 -22.11
C ILE A 16 -13.28 29.67 -22.43
N GLY A 17 -13.96 30.23 -21.41
CA GLY A 17 -15.21 30.96 -21.60
C GLY A 17 -15.13 32.31 -22.31
N GLN A 18 -13.94 32.94 -22.36
CA GLN A 18 -13.76 34.26 -22.99
C GLN A 18 -13.45 34.21 -24.50
N LYS A 19 -13.26 33.02 -25.09
CA LYS A 19 -12.83 32.86 -26.48
C LYS A 19 -13.88 32.07 -27.26
N GLU A 20 -13.97 32.29 -28.57
CA GLU A 20 -14.78 31.40 -29.43
C GLU A 20 -14.21 29.98 -29.39
N ILE A 21 -15.10 28.99 -29.20
CA ILE A 21 -14.74 27.56 -29.05
C ILE A 21 -14.35 26.98 -30.42
N SER A 22 -13.17 27.37 -30.90
CA SER A 22 -12.45 26.69 -31.97
C SER A 22 -11.54 25.62 -31.37
N GLU A 23 -11.36 24.51 -32.08
CA GLU A 23 -10.60 23.35 -31.58
C GLU A 23 -9.18 23.72 -31.14
N LYS A 24 -8.49 24.56 -31.91
CA LYS A 24 -7.13 25.02 -31.58
C LYS A 24 -7.07 25.85 -30.29
N ILE A 25 -8.03 26.76 -30.10
CA ILE A 25 -8.10 27.59 -28.89
C ILE A 25 -8.45 26.75 -27.66
N LEU A 26 -9.31 25.75 -27.85
CA LEU A 26 -9.65 24.79 -26.81
C LEU A 26 -8.42 23.96 -26.40
N ASP A 27 -7.62 23.49 -27.36
CA ASP A 27 -6.38 22.73 -27.08
C ASP A 27 -5.34 23.57 -26.32
N ASP A 28 -5.07 24.81 -26.76
CA ASP A 28 -4.15 25.72 -26.05
C ASP A 28 -4.59 25.94 -24.59
N THR A 29 -5.90 26.11 -24.36
CA THR A 29 -6.42 26.42 -23.02
C THR A 29 -6.60 25.17 -22.13
N LEU A 30 -6.78 23.99 -22.73
CA LEU A 30 -6.71 22.73 -21.99
C LEU A 30 -5.30 22.43 -21.53
N LEU A 31 -4.27 22.82 -22.29
CA LEU A 31 -2.87 22.68 -21.88
C LEU A 31 -2.55 23.55 -20.64
N ASP A 32 -3.07 24.79 -20.57
CA ASP A 32 -2.97 25.62 -19.36
C ASP A 32 -3.60 24.90 -18.15
N LEU A 33 -4.82 24.37 -18.28
CA LEU A 33 -5.49 23.58 -17.24
C LEU A 33 -4.66 22.36 -16.81
N GLN A 34 -4.05 21.64 -17.76
CA GLN A 34 -3.20 20.49 -17.44
C GLN A 34 -2.02 20.88 -16.55
N ILE A 35 -1.35 21.99 -16.85
CA ILE A 35 -0.24 22.51 -16.04
C ILE A 35 -0.73 22.85 -14.63
N GLU A 36 -1.83 23.59 -14.49
CA GLU A 36 -2.34 24.01 -13.18
C GLU A 36 -2.83 22.82 -12.31
N LEU A 37 -3.37 21.76 -12.93
CA LEU A 37 -3.72 20.51 -12.24
C LEU A 37 -2.48 19.72 -11.80
N LEU A 38 -1.44 19.63 -12.64
CA LEU A 38 -0.17 19.00 -12.29
C LEU A 38 0.53 19.74 -11.13
N GLU A 39 0.53 21.08 -11.11
CA GLU A 39 1.03 21.88 -9.99
C GLU A 39 0.24 21.67 -8.68
N SER A 40 -1.00 21.18 -8.81
CA SER A 40 -1.91 20.86 -7.71
C SER A 40 -1.80 19.39 -7.25
N ASP A 41 -0.72 18.70 -7.62
CA ASP A 41 -0.46 17.27 -7.34
C ASP A 41 -1.62 16.34 -7.76
N VAL A 42 -2.29 16.66 -8.88
CA VAL A 42 -3.13 15.70 -9.58
C VAL A 42 -2.22 14.82 -10.44
N ALA A 43 -2.38 13.50 -10.39
CA ALA A 43 -1.55 12.58 -11.18
C ALA A 43 -1.77 12.77 -12.68
N GLN A 44 -0.70 12.68 -13.47
CA GLN A 44 -0.72 12.94 -14.91
C GLN A 44 -1.81 12.16 -15.66
N GLU A 45 -1.93 10.86 -15.44
CA GLU A 45 -2.96 10.02 -16.08
C GLU A 45 -4.41 10.45 -15.73
N VAL A 46 -4.60 11.08 -14.57
CA VAL A 46 -5.90 11.66 -14.15
C VAL A 46 -6.12 13.01 -14.82
N VAL A 47 -5.07 13.83 -14.93
CA VAL A 47 -5.10 15.09 -15.70
C VAL A 47 -5.43 14.84 -17.17
N ASP A 48 -4.83 13.82 -17.77
CA ASP A 48 -5.05 13.42 -19.17
C ASP A 48 -6.52 12.96 -19.40
N ASP A 49 -7.07 12.10 -18.53
CA ASP A 49 -8.47 11.66 -18.61
C ASP A 49 -9.47 12.81 -18.34
N LEU A 50 -9.18 13.69 -17.37
CA LEU A 50 -9.99 14.89 -17.10
C LEU A 50 -10.03 15.82 -18.33
N SER A 51 -8.89 16.14 -18.91
CA SER A 51 -8.81 17.01 -20.10
C SER A 51 -9.44 16.35 -21.34
N ALA A 52 -9.28 15.03 -21.52
CA ALA A 52 -9.90 14.32 -22.64
C ALA A 52 -11.44 14.30 -22.55
N ARG A 53 -11.99 14.08 -21.34
CA ARG A 53 -13.44 14.20 -21.08
C ARG A 53 -13.93 15.63 -21.31
N LEU A 54 -13.24 16.62 -20.73
CA LEU A 54 -13.63 18.01 -20.87
C LEU A 54 -13.58 18.48 -22.34
N LYS A 55 -12.54 18.10 -23.12
CA LYS A 55 -12.49 18.36 -24.57
C LYS A 55 -13.72 17.79 -25.26
N LYS A 56 -14.02 16.51 -25.03
CA LYS A 56 -15.19 15.82 -25.61
C LYS A 56 -16.52 16.49 -25.26
N ASP A 57 -16.67 16.94 -24.01
CA ASP A 57 -17.91 17.51 -23.50
C ASP A 57 -18.11 18.99 -23.88
N LEU A 58 -17.05 19.68 -24.34
CA LEU A 58 -17.08 21.05 -24.85
C LEU A 58 -17.12 21.13 -26.38
N LEU A 59 -16.59 20.13 -27.10
CA LEU A 59 -16.65 20.06 -28.56
C LEU A 59 -18.11 20.02 -29.06
N GLY A 60 -18.46 20.99 -29.91
CA GLY A 60 -19.81 21.12 -30.47
C GLY A 60 -20.85 21.71 -29.51
N LEU A 61 -20.45 22.15 -28.30
CA LEU A 61 -21.37 22.74 -27.34
C LEU A 61 -21.85 24.13 -27.81
N LYS A 62 -23.17 24.28 -27.94
CA LYS A 62 -23.81 25.55 -28.27
C LYS A 62 -24.29 26.22 -26.99
N LEU A 63 -23.67 27.35 -26.66
CA LEU A 63 -24.11 28.20 -25.55
C LEU A 63 -25.40 28.93 -25.94
N GLU A 64 -26.34 29.05 -25.01
CA GLU A 64 -27.54 29.86 -25.20
C GLU A 64 -27.22 31.35 -25.11
N LYS A 65 -28.05 32.20 -25.72
CA LYS A 65 -27.87 33.65 -25.67
C LYS A 65 -27.99 34.16 -24.23
N GLY A 66 -26.86 34.60 -23.68
CA GLY A 66 -26.78 35.14 -22.31
C GLY A 66 -26.21 34.17 -21.27
N GLN A 67 -25.86 32.93 -21.64
CA GLN A 67 -25.08 32.05 -20.77
C GLN A 67 -23.64 32.53 -20.66
N ASP A 68 -23.11 32.60 -19.43
CA ASP A 68 -21.68 32.76 -19.19
C ASP A 68 -21.01 31.42 -19.48
N ALA A 69 -20.25 31.38 -20.57
CA ALA A 69 -19.48 30.22 -20.99
C ALA A 69 -18.64 29.64 -19.85
N SER A 70 -18.01 30.51 -19.05
CA SER A 70 -17.14 30.11 -17.94
C SER A 70 -17.90 29.30 -16.90
N GLN A 71 -19.14 29.70 -16.57
CA GLN A 71 -19.99 28.97 -15.61
C GLN A 71 -20.42 27.59 -16.16
N VAL A 72 -20.68 27.48 -17.47
CA VAL A 72 -20.99 26.19 -18.12
C VAL A 72 -19.80 25.24 -18.07
N ILE A 73 -18.58 25.76 -18.31
CA ILE A 73 -17.34 24.98 -18.29
C ILE A 73 -16.97 24.57 -16.86
N GLU A 74 -17.11 25.48 -15.90
CA GLU A 74 -16.93 25.20 -14.47
C GLU A 74 -17.89 24.11 -13.99
N SER A 75 -19.17 24.20 -14.39
CA SER A 75 -20.20 23.18 -14.08
C SER A 75 -19.82 21.81 -14.65
N LYS A 76 -19.35 21.73 -15.90
CA LYS A 76 -18.90 20.46 -16.50
C LYS A 76 -17.67 19.87 -15.81
N LEU A 77 -16.72 20.71 -15.45
CA LEU A 77 -15.54 20.27 -14.71
C LEU A 77 -15.91 19.77 -13.31
N GLN A 78 -16.88 20.42 -12.67
CA GLN A 78 -17.53 19.96 -11.44
C GLN A 78 -18.26 18.61 -11.63
N GLU A 79 -19.03 18.42 -12.70
CA GLU A 79 -19.68 17.13 -13.04
C GLU A 79 -18.66 16.00 -13.20
N ILE A 80 -17.55 16.23 -13.92
CA ILE A 80 -16.52 15.20 -14.14
C ILE A 80 -15.85 14.80 -12.81
N VAL A 81 -15.50 15.77 -11.96
CA VAL A 81 -14.91 15.50 -10.63
C VAL A 81 -15.92 14.85 -9.68
N ALA A 82 -17.18 15.30 -9.68
CA ALA A 82 -18.27 14.66 -8.92
C ALA A 82 -18.47 13.21 -9.38
N GLY A 83 -18.40 12.94 -10.68
CA GLY A 83 -18.46 11.61 -11.26
C GLY A 83 -17.31 10.68 -10.84
N ILE A 84 -16.11 11.21 -10.54
CA ILE A 84 -15.01 10.42 -9.96
C ILE A 84 -15.41 9.92 -8.56
N PHE A 85 -15.89 10.82 -7.69
CA PHE A 85 -16.30 10.43 -6.34
C PHE A 85 -17.58 9.58 -6.32
N ALA A 86 -18.52 9.80 -7.25
CA ALA A 86 -19.71 8.95 -7.39
C ALA A 86 -19.34 7.50 -7.74
N ARG A 87 -18.38 7.29 -8.65
CA ARG A 87 -17.86 5.94 -8.98
C ARG A 87 -17.11 5.29 -7.82
N ALA A 88 -16.39 6.08 -7.02
CA ALA A 88 -15.73 5.61 -5.82
C ALA A 88 -16.72 5.26 -4.69
N GLY A 89 -17.92 5.85 -4.70
CA GLY A 89 -18.98 5.60 -3.73
C GLY A 89 -18.72 6.25 -2.37
N ARG A 90 -19.35 5.71 -1.31
CA ARG A 90 -19.18 6.16 0.08
C ARG A 90 -18.86 4.98 0.99
N LEU A 91 -18.16 5.27 2.10
CA LEU A 91 -17.77 4.27 3.09
C LEU A 91 -17.96 4.81 4.51
N ASP A 92 -19.06 4.41 5.13
CA ASP A 92 -19.26 4.57 6.58
C ASP A 92 -18.76 3.32 7.31
N ILE A 93 -17.75 3.49 8.17
CA ILE A 93 -17.19 2.41 8.98
C ILE A 93 -18.11 2.07 10.16
N VAL A 94 -18.75 3.05 10.78
CA VAL A 94 -19.64 2.89 11.95
C VAL A 94 -20.88 2.10 11.56
N GLU A 95 -21.48 2.42 10.42
CA GLU A 95 -22.63 1.69 9.85
C GLU A 95 -22.27 0.23 9.57
N LYS A 96 -21.16 -0.03 8.87
CA LYS A 96 -20.71 -1.40 8.55
C LYS A 96 -20.44 -2.25 9.79
N ILE A 97 -19.83 -1.68 10.83
CA ILE A 97 -19.62 -2.37 12.11
C ILE A 97 -20.97 -2.71 12.77
N ARG A 98 -21.92 -1.75 12.79
CA ARG A 98 -23.25 -1.96 13.38
C ARG A 98 -24.04 -3.03 12.64
N ALA A 99 -24.07 -3.00 11.31
CA ALA A 99 -24.74 -4.02 10.49
C ALA A 99 -24.16 -5.43 10.74
N LYS A 100 -22.83 -5.56 10.81
CA LYS A 100 -22.18 -6.85 11.11
C LYS A 100 -22.49 -7.36 12.54
N LYS A 101 -22.52 -6.44 13.51
CA LYS A 101 -22.90 -6.71 14.91
C LYS A 101 -24.34 -7.20 15.01
N GLU A 102 -25.27 -6.54 14.34
CA GLU A 102 -26.70 -6.91 14.29
C GLU A 102 -26.91 -8.28 13.63
N ALA A 103 -26.20 -8.56 12.54
CA ALA A 103 -26.17 -9.87 11.89
C ALA A 103 -25.45 -10.97 12.71
N LYS A 104 -24.87 -10.63 13.87
CA LYS A 104 -24.14 -11.54 14.78
C LYS A 104 -22.97 -12.28 14.13
N GLN A 105 -22.32 -11.68 13.13
CA GLN A 105 -21.25 -12.29 12.34
C GLN A 105 -19.84 -12.18 12.99
N GLY A 106 -19.78 -11.91 14.30
CA GLY A 106 -18.53 -11.69 15.04
C GLY A 106 -17.94 -10.28 14.84
N PRO A 107 -16.72 -10.04 15.32
CA PRO A 107 -16.08 -8.72 15.26
C PRO A 107 -15.86 -8.25 13.82
N PHE A 108 -15.95 -6.94 13.61
CA PHE A 108 -15.59 -6.27 12.37
C PHE A 108 -14.09 -5.97 12.34
N VAL A 109 -13.38 -6.40 11.31
CA VAL A 109 -11.91 -6.42 11.28
C VAL A 109 -11.38 -5.44 10.23
N ILE A 110 -10.60 -4.47 10.71
CA ILE A 110 -10.04 -3.37 9.93
C ILE A 110 -8.51 -3.52 9.88
N VAL A 111 -7.93 -3.59 8.69
CA VAL A 111 -6.47 -3.58 8.50
C VAL A 111 -6.05 -2.24 7.86
N PHE A 112 -5.08 -1.57 8.47
CA PHE A 112 -4.56 -0.28 8.01
C PHE A 112 -3.24 -0.48 7.26
N LEU A 113 -3.16 0.05 6.05
CA LEU A 113 -2.06 -0.12 5.09
C LEU A 113 -1.33 1.21 4.84
N GLY A 114 -0.38 1.23 3.90
CA GLY A 114 0.44 2.39 3.50
C GLY A 114 1.86 2.34 4.09
N ILE A 115 2.65 3.40 3.92
CA ILE A 115 4.07 3.40 4.33
C ILE A 115 4.31 4.01 5.74
N ASN A 116 5.58 4.16 6.11
CA ASN A 116 6.03 4.83 7.33
C ASN A 116 5.93 6.36 7.16
N GLY A 117 5.58 7.09 8.22
CA GLY A 117 5.49 8.56 8.19
C GLY A 117 4.15 9.14 7.69
N THR A 118 3.27 8.30 7.10
CA THR A 118 1.90 8.69 6.69
C THR A 118 0.88 8.74 7.85
N GLY A 119 1.34 8.73 9.11
CA GLY A 119 0.46 8.83 10.26
C GLY A 119 -0.42 7.60 10.55
N LYS A 120 -0.06 6.41 10.06
CA LYS A 120 -0.83 5.15 10.21
C LYS A 120 -1.18 4.80 11.66
N THR A 121 -0.19 4.65 12.54
CA THR A 121 -0.37 4.34 13.97
C THR A 121 -1.26 5.38 14.67
N THR A 122 -1.06 6.68 14.37
CA THR A 122 -1.92 7.77 14.86
C THR A 122 -3.34 7.67 14.31
N THR A 123 -3.50 7.28 13.04
CA THR A 123 -4.80 7.05 12.38
C THR A 123 -5.55 5.88 13.02
N VAL A 124 -4.87 4.78 13.35
CA VAL A 124 -5.45 3.67 14.12
C VAL A 124 -5.96 4.15 15.49
N ALA A 125 -5.18 4.97 16.19
CA ALA A 125 -5.62 5.57 17.45
C ALA A 125 -6.82 6.52 17.29
N LYS A 126 -6.83 7.38 16.27
CA LYS A 126 -7.96 8.28 15.95
C LYS A 126 -9.24 7.51 15.60
N VAL A 127 -9.15 6.47 14.76
CA VAL A 127 -10.30 5.59 14.46
C VAL A 127 -10.75 4.86 15.71
N GLY A 128 -9.85 4.35 16.55
CA GLY A 128 -10.19 3.74 17.83
C GLY A 128 -10.94 4.70 18.77
N ASN A 129 -10.53 5.96 18.84
CA ASN A 129 -11.22 7.00 19.59
C ASN A 129 -12.62 7.32 18.99
N LEU A 130 -12.73 7.45 17.67
CA LEU A 130 -13.99 7.70 16.95
C LEU A 130 -15.01 6.57 17.19
N LEU A 131 -14.58 5.32 17.07
CA LEU A 131 -15.42 4.15 17.32
C LEU A 131 -15.84 4.07 18.80
N ARG A 132 -14.91 4.26 19.74
CA ARG A 132 -15.21 4.33 21.17
C ARG A 132 -16.25 5.42 21.50
N LYS A 133 -16.10 6.63 20.93
CA LYS A 133 -17.09 7.72 21.07
C LYS A 133 -18.45 7.38 20.43
N SER A 134 -18.46 6.52 19.43
CA SER A 134 -19.67 6.02 18.75
C SER A 134 -20.36 4.84 19.47
N GLY A 135 -19.88 4.47 20.67
CA GLY A 135 -20.39 3.36 21.48
C GLY A 135 -19.92 1.97 21.00
N ILE A 136 -18.92 1.91 20.13
CA ILE A 136 -18.36 0.66 19.57
C ILE A 136 -17.14 0.26 20.40
N SER A 137 -17.14 -0.99 20.89
CA SER A 137 -16.01 -1.56 21.61
C SER A 137 -14.88 -1.96 20.66
N VAL A 138 -13.63 -1.68 21.03
CA VAL A 138 -12.46 -1.82 20.14
C VAL A 138 -11.30 -2.53 20.83
N VAL A 139 -10.67 -3.46 20.11
CA VAL A 139 -9.32 -3.99 20.39
C VAL A 139 -8.38 -3.62 19.25
N VAL A 140 -7.10 -3.40 19.57
CA VAL A 140 -6.07 -2.99 18.61
C VAL A 140 -4.96 -4.03 18.56
N ALA A 141 -4.48 -4.37 17.37
CA ALA A 141 -3.37 -5.30 17.14
C ALA A 141 -2.12 -4.55 16.66
N ALA A 142 -0.99 -4.79 17.34
CA ALA A 142 0.32 -4.23 16.98
C ALA A 142 0.99 -5.07 15.89
N GLY A 143 0.59 -4.87 14.64
CA GLY A 143 1.08 -5.60 13.47
C GLY A 143 2.43 -5.11 12.90
N ASP A 144 2.95 -3.94 13.30
CA ASP A 144 4.34 -3.55 13.01
C ASP A 144 5.31 -4.24 14.01
N THR A 145 5.37 -5.57 13.92
CA THR A 145 6.17 -6.42 14.83
C THR A 145 7.68 -6.21 14.68
N HIS A 146 8.10 -5.57 13.58
CA HIS A 146 9.49 -5.29 13.23
C HIS A 146 9.97 -3.90 13.69
N ARG A 147 9.18 -3.13 14.44
CA ARG A 147 9.58 -1.84 15.02
C ARG A 147 9.11 -1.73 16.47
N ALA A 148 10.01 -2.01 17.42
CA ALA A 148 9.69 -1.97 18.85
C ALA A 148 9.04 -0.64 19.29
N GLY A 149 9.58 0.50 18.83
CA GLY A 149 9.00 1.82 19.09
C GLY A 149 7.63 2.07 18.44
N ALA A 150 7.24 1.32 17.40
CA ALA A 150 5.88 1.40 16.83
C ALA A 150 4.87 0.66 17.73
N ILE A 151 5.24 -0.52 18.24
CA ILE A 151 4.47 -1.27 19.25
C ILE A 151 4.28 -0.41 20.51
N GLU A 152 5.36 0.22 20.98
CA GLU A 152 5.33 1.12 22.14
C GLU A 152 4.45 2.35 21.89
N GLN A 153 4.63 3.05 20.76
CA GLN A 153 3.80 4.20 20.38
C GLN A 153 2.31 3.84 20.33
N LEU A 154 1.96 2.71 19.70
CA LEU A 154 0.58 2.23 19.63
C LEU A 154 0.02 1.90 21.03
N THR A 155 0.86 1.31 21.89
CA THR A 155 0.50 1.01 23.29
C THR A 155 0.22 2.27 24.08
N GLN A 156 1.09 3.29 24.01
CA GLN A 156 0.85 4.59 24.67
C GLN A 156 -0.42 5.29 24.16
N HIS A 157 -0.70 5.22 22.86
CA HIS A 157 -1.96 5.76 22.31
C HIS A 157 -3.18 4.99 22.84
N ALA A 158 -3.12 3.66 22.87
CA ALA A 158 -4.20 2.82 23.36
C ALA A 158 -4.46 3.01 24.87
N GLU A 159 -3.41 3.12 25.68
CA GLU A 159 -3.54 3.42 27.13
C GLU A 159 -4.27 4.75 27.36
N ARG A 160 -3.84 5.83 26.67
CA ARG A 160 -4.51 7.15 26.73
C ARG A 160 -5.97 7.12 26.30
N LEU A 161 -6.36 6.15 25.47
CA LEU A 161 -7.73 5.95 24.97
C LEU A 161 -8.49 4.83 25.70
N SER A 162 -7.86 4.16 26.68
CA SER A 162 -8.36 2.96 27.37
C SER A 162 -8.76 1.82 26.42
N LEU A 163 -8.01 1.64 25.33
CA LEU A 163 -8.18 0.55 24.37
C LEU A 163 -7.29 -0.64 24.71
N LYS A 164 -7.77 -1.86 24.49
CA LYS A 164 -6.97 -3.06 24.67
C LYS A 164 -6.01 -3.23 23.48
N VAL A 165 -4.71 -3.41 23.77
CA VAL A 165 -3.72 -3.84 22.78
C VAL A 165 -3.45 -5.34 22.86
N ILE A 166 -3.30 -5.94 21.69
CA ILE A 166 -2.79 -7.29 21.45
C ILE A 166 -1.47 -7.15 20.69
N ALA A 167 -0.39 -7.62 21.30
CA ALA A 167 0.95 -7.60 20.76
C ALA A 167 1.64 -8.92 21.12
N GLN A 168 2.54 -9.38 20.25
CA GLN A 168 3.44 -10.50 20.55
C GLN A 168 4.89 -10.00 20.71
N ARG A 169 5.83 -10.93 20.93
CA ARG A 169 7.27 -10.63 20.95
C ARG A 169 7.72 -9.91 19.67
N TYR A 170 8.76 -9.08 19.79
CA TYR A 170 9.40 -8.45 18.64
C TYR A 170 9.82 -9.49 17.58
N GLY A 171 9.59 -9.17 16.30
CA GLY A 171 9.83 -10.09 15.18
C GLY A 171 8.84 -11.27 15.07
N ALA A 172 7.73 -11.25 15.80
CA ALA A 172 6.63 -12.17 15.57
C ALA A 172 5.96 -11.95 14.21
N ASP A 173 5.20 -12.93 13.73
CA ASP A 173 4.42 -12.83 12.50
C ASP A 173 3.22 -11.88 12.68
N PRO A 174 3.12 -10.75 11.93
CA PRO A 174 1.97 -9.84 12.04
C PRO A 174 0.62 -10.51 11.81
N SER A 175 0.61 -11.56 10.97
CA SER A 175 -0.61 -12.34 10.68
C SER A 175 -1.11 -13.09 11.92
N ALA A 176 -0.20 -13.54 12.79
CA ALA A 176 -0.53 -14.16 14.06
C ALA A 176 -1.05 -13.13 15.08
N VAL A 177 -0.42 -11.95 15.18
CA VAL A 177 -0.90 -10.87 16.06
C VAL A 177 -2.31 -10.41 15.70
N GLY A 178 -2.58 -10.23 14.39
CA GLY A 178 -3.91 -9.92 13.89
C GLY A 178 -4.93 -11.02 14.18
N ARG A 179 -4.52 -12.29 14.06
CA ARG A 179 -5.40 -13.44 14.36
C ARG A 179 -5.74 -13.54 15.85
N ASP A 180 -4.75 -13.37 16.73
CA ASP A 180 -4.94 -13.35 18.18
C ASP A 180 -5.91 -12.24 18.60
N ALA A 181 -5.83 -11.07 17.96
CA ALA A 181 -6.74 -9.95 18.23
C ALA A 181 -8.18 -10.25 17.80
N VAL A 182 -8.38 -10.93 16.68
CA VAL A 182 -9.70 -11.40 16.22
C VAL A 182 -10.28 -12.46 17.17
N ASP A 183 -9.49 -13.42 17.62
CA ASP A 183 -9.98 -14.47 18.51
C ASP A 183 -10.16 -13.97 19.96
N TYR A 184 -9.36 -13.00 20.41
CA TYR A 184 -9.63 -12.22 21.64
C TYR A 184 -10.96 -11.46 21.52
N ALA A 185 -11.19 -10.72 20.44
CA ALA A 185 -12.42 -9.96 20.24
C ALA A 185 -13.67 -10.85 20.27
N LYS A 186 -13.64 -12.01 19.60
CA LYS A 186 -14.73 -13.00 19.67
C LYS A 186 -14.99 -13.48 21.09
N LYS A 187 -13.93 -13.85 21.83
CA LYS A 187 -14.05 -14.35 23.22
C LYS A 187 -14.60 -13.30 24.19
N HIS A 188 -14.31 -12.03 23.95
CA HIS A 188 -14.69 -10.90 24.80
C HIS A 188 -15.89 -10.09 24.26
N TYR A 189 -16.57 -10.56 23.21
CA TYR A 189 -17.71 -9.89 22.55
C TYR A 189 -17.41 -8.43 22.14
N ILE A 190 -16.18 -8.17 21.68
CA ILE A 190 -15.74 -6.86 21.20
C ILE A 190 -16.20 -6.66 19.76
N ASP A 191 -16.69 -5.47 19.45
CA ASP A 191 -17.34 -5.15 18.18
C ASP A 191 -16.37 -5.00 17.01
N ALA A 192 -15.19 -4.42 17.25
CA ALA A 192 -14.22 -4.11 16.21
C ALA A 192 -12.76 -4.44 16.60
N VAL A 193 -11.99 -4.83 15.59
CA VAL A 193 -10.55 -5.12 15.66
C VAL A 193 -9.83 -4.19 14.68
N LEU A 194 -8.88 -3.38 15.18
CA LEU A 194 -8.05 -2.51 14.35
C LEU A 194 -6.62 -3.06 14.28
N ILE A 195 -6.04 -3.22 13.08
CA ILE A 195 -4.71 -3.82 12.89
C ILE A 195 -3.79 -2.80 12.23
N ASP A 196 -2.79 -2.31 12.99
CA ASP A 196 -1.76 -1.40 12.52
C ASP A 196 -0.61 -2.20 11.90
N THR A 197 -0.41 -2.17 10.58
CA THR A 197 0.67 -2.95 9.92
C THR A 197 1.96 -2.15 9.81
N ALA A 198 3.08 -2.85 9.55
CA ALA A 198 4.32 -2.21 9.11
C ALA A 198 4.12 -1.36 7.84
N GLY A 199 5.01 -0.36 7.65
CA GLY A 199 4.98 0.59 6.52
C GLY A 199 6.29 0.71 5.74
N ARG A 200 7.06 -0.38 5.61
CA ARG A 200 8.42 -0.33 5.04
C ARG A 200 8.44 -0.27 3.50
N MET A 201 8.45 0.93 2.92
CA MET A 201 8.49 1.14 1.45
C MET A 201 9.75 0.56 0.76
N GLN A 202 10.89 0.53 1.45
CA GLN A 202 12.22 0.27 0.84
C GLN A 202 12.45 -1.17 0.33
N THR A 203 11.52 -2.11 0.58
CA THR A 203 11.56 -3.47 0.01
C THR A 203 10.15 -3.91 -0.34
N SER A 204 9.57 -3.30 -1.37
CA SER A 204 8.15 -3.47 -1.77
C SER A 204 7.70 -4.93 -1.76
N LYS A 205 8.40 -5.83 -2.45
CA LYS A 205 8.01 -7.25 -2.54
C LYS A 205 7.79 -7.91 -1.17
N ASN A 206 8.74 -7.78 -0.24
CA ASN A 206 8.63 -8.41 1.08
C ASN A 206 7.47 -7.82 1.90
N LEU A 207 7.23 -6.49 1.82
CA LEU A 207 6.09 -5.86 2.48
C LEU A 207 4.77 -6.36 1.87
N MET A 208 4.68 -6.46 0.54
CA MET A 208 3.46 -6.86 -0.16
C MET A 208 3.14 -8.36 0.03
N ASP A 209 4.16 -9.22 0.12
CA ASP A 209 4.01 -10.63 0.50
C ASP A 209 3.48 -10.75 1.95
N GLU A 210 3.99 -9.93 2.87
CA GLU A 210 3.51 -9.83 4.26
C GLU A 210 2.07 -9.30 4.34
N MET A 211 1.73 -8.24 3.58
CA MET A 211 0.36 -7.72 3.46
C MET A 211 -0.62 -8.78 2.97
N SER A 212 -0.25 -9.48 1.89
CA SER A 212 -1.05 -10.54 1.28
C SER A 212 -1.29 -11.69 2.27
N LYS A 213 -0.27 -12.02 3.07
CA LYS A 213 -0.37 -13.01 4.15
C LYS A 213 -1.32 -12.55 5.26
N ILE A 214 -1.23 -11.31 5.72
CA ILE A 214 -2.14 -10.73 6.73
C ILE A 214 -3.57 -10.81 6.23
N VAL A 215 -3.87 -10.32 5.02
CA VAL A 215 -5.21 -10.35 4.42
C VAL A 215 -5.75 -11.80 4.34
N ARG A 216 -4.93 -12.76 3.89
CA ARG A 216 -5.32 -14.17 3.77
C ARG A 216 -5.61 -14.85 5.11
N VAL A 217 -4.80 -14.58 6.15
CA VAL A 217 -4.89 -15.23 7.46
C VAL A 217 -5.97 -14.60 8.34
N VAL A 218 -6.04 -13.27 8.36
CA VAL A 218 -6.97 -12.50 9.19
C VAL A 218 -8.37 -12.48 8.58
N LYS A 219 -8.48 -12.43 7.24
CA LYS A 219 -9.72 -12.21 6.49
C LYS A 219 -10.45 -10.92 6.93
N PRO A 220 -9.85 -9.73 6.71
CA PRO A 220 -10.44 -8.47 7.13
C PRO A 220 -11.74 -8.17 6.40
N ASP A 221 -12.69 -7.57 7.12
CA ASP A 221 -13.91 -7.01 6.53
C ASP A 221 -13.61 -5.75 5.72
N ILE A 222 -12.57 -5.01 6.12
CA ILE A 222 -12.12 -3.83 5.38
C ILE A 222 -10.61 -3.58 5.50
N LYS A 223 -10.05 -3.06 4.41
CA LYS A 223 -8.64 -2.73 4.22
C LYS A 223 -8.57 -1.23 3.89
N LEU A 224 -7.83 -0.46 4.67
CA LEU A 224 -7.77 1.00 4.54
C LEU A 224 -6.35 1.46 4.25
N PHE A 225 -6.14 2.11 3.11
CA PHE A 225 -4.85 2.75 2.82
C PHE A 225 -4.72 4.08 3.57
N VAL A 226 -3.61 4.29 4.30
CA VAL A 226 -3.34 5.56 4.99
C VAL A 226 -2.24 6.33 4.27
N GLY A 227 -2.62 7.39 3.58
CA GLY A 227 -1.74 8.27 2.80
C GLY A 227 -1.44 9.61 3.49
N ASP A 228 -0.36 10.25 3.05
CA ASP A 228 0.02 11.62 3.43
C ASP A 228 -0.33 12.57 2.30
N SER A 229 -1.27 13.51 2.49
CA SER A 229 -1.63 14.45 1.41
C SER A 229 -0.47 15.38 1.04
N LEU A 230 0.46 15.67 1.95
CA LEU A 230 1.62 16.53 1.69
C LEU A 230 2.67 15.87 0.77
N ALA A 231 2.65 14.54 0.65
CA ALA A 231 3.58 13.82 -0.22
C ALA A 231 3.11 13.79 -1.70
N GLY A 232 1.92 14.34 -2.00
CA GLY A 232 1.42 14.51 -3.37
C GLY A 232 1.50 13.24 -4.21
N ASN A 233 2.25 13.30 -5.31
CA ASN A 233 2.45 12.19 -6.24
C ASN A 233 3.07 10.92 -5.60
N ASP A 234 3.88 11.03 -4.54
CA ASP A 234 4.42 9.84 -3.86
C ASP A 234 3.29 9.05 -3.18
N THR A 235 2.37 9.73 -2.51
CA THR A 235 1.18 9.11 -1.91
C THR A 235 0.26 8.50 -2.97
N ILE A 236 0.16 9.10 -4.16
CA ILE A 236 -0.62 8.54 -5.27
C ILE A 236 0.04 7.27 -5.83
N ASN A 237 1.37 7.29 -6.02
CA ASN A 237 2.13 6.11 -6.47
C ASN A 237 2.03 4.95 -5.47
N GLN A 238 2.13 5.24 -4.17
CA GLN A 238 1.90 4.27 -3.09
C GLN A 238 0.47 3.73 -3.14
N ALA A 239 -0.55 4.59 -3.27
CA ALA A 239 -1.93 4.13 -3.38
C ALA A 239 -2.12 3.17 -4.57
N ARG A 240 -1.51 3.46 -5.74
CA ARG A 240 -1.54 2.56 -6.91
C ARG A 240 -0.91 1.20 -6.58
N GLU A 241 0.26 1.18 -5.95
CA GLU A 241 0.96 -0.06 -5.59
C GLU A 241 0.19 -0.90 -4.55
N PHE A 242 -0.20 -0.28 -3.42
CA PHE A 242 -0.98 -0.97 -2.38
C PHE A 242 -2.35 -1.44 -2.91
N PHE A 243 -2.94 -0.74 -3.88
CA PHE A 243 -4.17 -1.18 -4.53
C PHE A 243 -3.96 -2.43 -5.39
N GLN A 244 -2.87 -2.50 -6.17
CA GLN A 244 -2.53 -3.67 -6.98
C GLN A 244 -2.30 -4.94 -6.14
N TYR A 245 -1.61 -4.83 -5.00
CA TYR A 245 -1.30 -5.99 -4.16
C TYR A 245 -2.38 -6.35 -3.14
N ALA A 246 -3.01 -5.36 -2.51
CA ALA A 246 -3.94 -5.59 -1.40
C ALA A 246 -5.42 -5.31 -1.74
N ASN A 247 -5.73 -4.69 -2.90
CA ASN A 247 -7.09 -4.29 -3.32
C ASN A 247 -7.90 -3.68 -2.17
N PHE A 248 -7.37 -2.58 -1.62
CA PHE A 248 -7.99 -1.94 -0.46
C PHE A 248 -9.38 -1.39 -0.76
N ASP A 249 -10.20 -1.21 0.26
CA ASP A 249 -11.63 -0.91 0.11
C ASP A 249 -11.95 0.58 0.32
N GLY A 250 -10.99 1.35 0.83
CA GLY A 250 -11.06 2.80 0.98
C GLY A 250 -9.72 3.39 1.43
N ALA A 251 -9.62 4.72 1.43
CA ALA A 251 -8.43 5.45 1.85
C ALA A 251 -8.71 6.45 2.98
N ILE A 252 -7.69 6.76 3.77
CA ILE A 252 -7.66 7.85 4.75
C ILE A 252 -6.48 8.75 4.39
N LEU A 253 -6.72 10.05 4.23
CA LEU A 253 -5.66 11.03 3.96
C LEU A 253 -5.33 11.80 5.24
N THR A 254 -4.05 11.88 5.58
CA THR A 254 -3.55 12.59 6.76
C THR A 254 -2.87 13.89 6.36
N LYS A 255 -2.80 14.86 7.29
CA LYS A 255 -2.15 16.18 7.13
C LYS A 255 -2.83 17.08 6.10
N ILE A 256 -4.13 16.90 5.89
CA ILE A 256 -4.90 17.67 4.90
C ILE A 256 -5.03 19.14 5.29
N ASP A 257 -4.95 19.44 6.59
CA ASP A 257 -4.88 20.78 7.18
C ASP A 257 -3.71 21.62 6.64
N ALA A 258 -2.60 20.99 6.29
CA ALA A 258 -1.44 21.62 5.67
C ALA A 258 -1.42 21.50 4.13
N ASP A 259 -2.35 20.77 3.52
CA ASP A 259 -2.42 20.58 2.07
C ASP A 259 -3.18 21.72 1.37
N ALA A 260 -2.43 22.63 0.75
CA ALA A 260 -2.95 23.70 -0.08
C ALA A 260 -3.32 23.28 -1.52
N LYS A 261 -3.08 22.02 -1.90
CA LYS A 261 -3.24 21.49 -3.27
C LYS A 261 -4.47 20.59 -3.41
N GLY A 262 -4.54 19.46 -2.70
CA GLY A 262 -5.73 18.58 -2.71
C GLY A 262 -5.84 17.56 -3.86
N GLY A 263 -4.94 17.58 -4.85
CA GLY A 263 -4.99 16.67 -6.01
C GLY A 263 -4.87 15.19 -5.64
N ALA A 264 -4.28 14.86 -4.49
CA ALA A 264 -4.17 13.50 -3.97
C ALA A 264 -5.54 12.82 -3.76
N ALA A 265 -6.56 13.55 -3.30
CA ALA A 265 -7.89 12.99 -3.05
C ALA A 265 -8.60 12.57 -4.35
N ILE A 266 -8.59 13.46 -5.35
CA ILE A 266 -9.15 13.20 -6.68
C ILE A 266 -8.39 12.03 -7.34
N SER A 267 -7.06 12.06 -7.27
CA SER A 267 -6.22 11.06 -7.94
C SER A 267 -6.40 9.67 -7.35
N ILE A 268 -6.42 9.53 -6.02
CA ILE A 268 -6.62 8.22 -5.37
C ILE A 268 -8.04 7.69 -5.66
N ALA A 269 -9.07 8.54 -5.57
CA ALA A 269 -10.43 8.14 -5.90
C ALA A 269 -10.57 7.69 -7.36
N HIS A 270 -9.94 8.41 -8.29
CA HIS A 270 -9.92 8.05 -9.71
C HIS A 270 -9.23 6.70 -9.95
N LEU A 271 -7.98 6.55 -9.50
CA LEU A 271 -7.13 5.40 -9.85
C LEU A 271 -7.57 4.08 -9.22
N THR A 272 -8.14 4.15 -8.03
CA THR A 272 -8.55 2.94 -7.29
C THR A 272 -10.04 2.66 -7.44
N SER A 273 -10.84 3.66 -7.84
CA SER A 273 -12.30 3.62 -7.71
C SER A 273 -12.76 3.22 -6.30
N LYS A 274 -12.01 3.67 -5.28
CA LYS A 274 -12.31 3.47 -3.85
C LYS A 274 -12.52 4.80 -3.15
N PRO A 275 -13.44 4.85 -2.16
CA PRO A 275 -13.78 6.09 -1.49
C PRO A 275 -12.66 6.53 -0.55
N ILE A 276 -12.47 7.85 -0.44
CA ILE A 276 -11.83 8.43 0.74
C ILE A 276 -12.86 8.35 1.87
N ALA A 277 -12.54 7.69 2.98
CA ALA A 277 -13.45 7.49 4.11
C ALA A 277 -13.35 8.62 5.13
N TYR A 278 -12.11 9.01 5.48
CA TYR A 278 -11.82 10.03 6.48
C TYR A 278 -10.64 10.89 6.04
N VAL A 279 -10.57 12.11 6.57
CA VAL A 279 -9.40 12.97 6.46
C VAL A 279 -8.95 13.46 7.83
N GLY A 280 -7.64 13.42 8.06
CA GLY A 280 -6.98 13.88 9.28
C GLY A 280 -6.60 15.34 9.15
N VAL A 281 -7.20 16.19 9.99
CA VAL A 281 -7.18 17.67 9.93
C VAL A 281 -6.36 18.30 11.08
N GLY A 282 -5.39 17.57 11.61
CA GLY A 282 -4.60 17.98 12.78
C GLY A 282 -3.97 16.80 13.53
N GLN A 283 -3.49 17.04 14.76
CA GLN A 283 -2.72 16.08 15.56
C GLN A 283 -3.54 15.40 16.68
N GLY A 284 -4.58 16.05 17.20
CA GLY A 284 -5.43 15.54 18.26
C GLY A 284 -6.22 14.29 17.86
N TYR A 285 -6.70 13.54 18.86
CA TYR A 285 -7.49 12.32 18.65
C TYR A 285 -8.86 12.57 18.00
N ASP A 286 -9.34 13.82 18.05
CA ASP A 286 -10.60 14.27 17.45
C ASP A 286 -10.39 14.96 16.10
N ASP A 287 -9.13 15.18 15.68
CA ASP A 287 -8.78 15.84 14.42
C ASP A 287 -8.83 14.82 13.26
N MET A 288 -9.99 14.19 13.10
CA MET A 288 -10.35 13.28 12.01
C MET A 288 -11.83 13.43 11.71
N ILE A 289 -12.15 13.80 10.48
CA ILE A 289 -13.52 13.99 10.02
C ILE A 289 -13.85 13.00 8.89
N PRO A 290 -15.12 12.54 8.75
CA PRO A 290 -15.55 11.83 7.56
C PRO A 290 -15.26 12.67 6.31
N PHE A 291 -14.77 12.04 5.25
CA PHE A 291 -14.63 12.73 3.97
C PHE A 291 -16.01 12.93 3.34
N ASP A 292 -16.25 14.14 2.87
CA ASP A 292 -17.51 14.51 2.26
C ASP A 292 -17.26 15.08 0.85
N PRO A 293 -17.42 14.26 -0.20
CA PRO A 293 -17.15 14.66 -1.58
C PRO A 293 -17.88 15.95 -1.97
N ASP A 294 -19.13 16.10 -1.55
CA ASP A 294 -19.98 17.26 -1.86
C ASP A 294 -19.40 18.56 -1.29
N LYS A 295 -18.92 18.51 -0.03
CA LYS A 295 -18.23 19.65 0.60
C LYS A 295 -16.85 19.90 0.01
N PHE A 296 -16.11 18.85 -0.35
CA PHE A 296 -14.81 18.97 -1.02
C PHE A 296 -14.96 19.68 -2.36
N ILE A 297 -15.88 19.23 -3.21
CA ILE A 297 -16.21 19.85 -4.51
C ILE A 297 -16.69 21.29 -4.31
N THR A 298 -17.61 21.54 -3.37
CA THR A 298 -18.08 22.90 -3.05
C THR A 298 -16.94 23.82 -2.58
N SER A 299 -15.94 23.28 -1.87
CA SER A 299 -14.75 24.04 -1.48
C SER A 299 -13.92 24.46 -2.70
N LEU A 300 -13.74 23.56 -3.67
CA LEU A 300 -13.02 23.81 -4.92
C LEU A 300 -13.71 24.86 -5.80
N PHE A 301 -14.98 24.65 -6.16
CA PHE A 301 -15.69 25.50 -7.14
C PHE A 301 -16.44 26.68 -6.49
N GLY A 302 -16.75 26.63 -5.19
CA GLY A 302 -17.39 27.74 -4.47
C GLY A 302 -18.89 27.90 -4.70
N SER A 303 -19.51 27.12 -5.59
CA SER A 303 -20.96 27.00 -5.71
C SER A 303 -21.37 25.52 -5.86
N ALA A 304 -22.59 25.20 -5.44
CA ALA A 304 -23.13 23.84 -5.47
C ALA A 304 -24.24 23.75 -6.53
N ALA A 305 -23.88 23.33 -7.74
CA ALA A 305 -24.83 22.97 -8.80
C ALA A 305 -25.02 21.46 -8.95
N VAL A 306 -24.02 20.65 -8.55
CA VAL A 306 -23.99 19.19 -8.74
C VAL A 306 -23.62 18.51 -7.44
N SER A 307 -24.50 17.61 -6.93
CA SER A 307 -24.15 16.73 -5.82
C SER A 307 -23.72 15.35 -6.31
N VAL A 308 -22.77 14.74 -5.60
CA VAL A 308 -22.36 13.35 -5.79
C VAL A 308 -23.53 12.41 -5.47
N GLN A 309 -24.39 12.80 -4.53
CA GLN A 309 -25.56 12.04 -4.13
C GLN A 309 -26.58 11.88 -5.29
N ASP A 310 -26.77 12.90 -6.12
CA ASP A 310 -27.63 12.85 -7.31
C ASP A 310 -27.03 11.92 -8.37
N LEU A 311 -25.71 12.02 -8.63
CA LEU A 311 -25.00 11.15 -9.56
C LEU A 311 -24.94 9.68 -9.11
N MET A 312 -24.90 9.41 -7.81
CA MET A 312 -25.02 8.06 -7.24
C MET A 312 -26.45 7.51 -7.31
N SER A 313 -27.46 8.39 -7.39
CA SER A 313 -28.88 8.02 -7.49
C SER A 313 -29.36 7.89 -8.94
N ALA A 314 -28.59 8.44 -9.89
CA ALA A 314 -28.83 8.26 -11.32
C ALA A 314 -28.62 6.78 -11.74
N PRO A 315 -29.41 6.26 -12.70
CA PRO A 315 -29.16 4.93 -13.25
C PRO A 315 -27.75 4.85 -13.82
N LEU A 316 -26.99 3.82 -13.43
CA LEU A 316 -25.67 3.57 -14.01
C LEU A 316 -25.78 3.53 -15.54
N PRO A 317 -24.91 4.25 -16.28
CA PRO A 317 -24.86 4.08 -17.73
C PRO A 317 -24.57 2.59 -18.02
N PRO A 318 -25.20 2.01 -19.05
CA PRO A 318 -24.98 0.60 -19.37
C PRO A 318 -23.48 0.35 -19.56
N PRO A 319 -22.96 -0.81 -19.12
CA PRO A 319 -21.56 -1.12 -19.31
C PRO A 319 -21.19 -1.01 -20.79
N PRO A 320 -19.97 -0.58 -21.13
CA PRO A 320 -19.54 -0.54 -22.53
C PRO A 320 -19.77 -1.93 -23.14
N PRO A 321 -20.26 -2.02 -24.39
CA PRO A 321 -20.53 -3.31 -25.01
C PRO A 321 -19.25 -4.16 -24.96
N PRO A 322 -19.35 -5.46 -24.63
CA PRO A 322 -18.18 -6.31 -24.51
C PRO A 322 -17.37 -6.23 -25.81
N THR A 323 -16.10 -5.85 -25.70
CA THR A 323 -15.18 -5.76 -26.84
C THR A 323 -15.30 -7.03 -27.65
N THR A 324 -15.70 -6.90 -28.92
CA THR A 324 -16.01 -8.01 -29.80
C THR A 324 -14.85 -8.99 -29.79
N THR A 325 -15.06 -10.15 -29.18
CA THR A 325 -14.03 -11.17 -29.08
C THR A 325 -13.75 -11.63 -30.50
N ILE A 326 -12.55 -11.34 -31.01
CA ILE A 326 -12.12 -11.87 -32.31
C ILE A 326 -12.22 -13.39 -32.19
N PRO A 327 -13.04 -14.08 -33.01
CA PRO A 327 -13.22 -15.51 -32.88
C PRO A 327 -11.87 -16.19 -33.13
N PRO A 328 -11.52 -17.25 -32.37
CA PRO A 328 -10.31 -18.00 -32.63
C PRO A 328 -10.33 -18.55 -34.06
N ARG A 329 -9.21 -18.41 -34.75
CA ARG A 329 -8.98 -18.99 -36.08
C ARG A 329 -9.20 -20.50 -35.98
N PRO A 330 -10.01 -21.13 -36.85
CA PRO A 330 -10.40 -22.53 -36.69
C PRO A 330 -9.18 -23.44 -36.78
N GLU A 331 -9.04 -24.32 -35.78
CA GLU A 331 -8.17 -25.49 -35.87
C GLU A 331 -8.74 -26.45 -36.90
N GLN A 332 -7.87 -27.07 -37.70
CA GLN A 332 -8.26 -28.11 -38.65
C GLN A 332 -8.31 -29.46 -37.93
N GLU A 333 -9.49 -30.07 -37.85
CA GLU A 333 -9.65 -31.48 -37.51
C GLU A 333 -9.79 -32.33 -38.80
N PRO A 334 -9.37 -33.61 -38.77
CA PRO A 334 -9.20 -34.43 -39.97
C PRO A 334 -10.52 -34.96 -40.56
N GLU A 335 -10.50 -35.22 -41.87
CA GLU A 335 -11.65 -35.73 -42.63
C GLU A 335 -12.15 -37.10 -42.13
N ALA A 336 -13.47 -37.26 -42.05
CA ALA A 336 -14.15 -38.54 -41.87
C ALA A 336 -15.23 -38.73 -42.95
N GLN A 337 -15.45 -39.98 -43.35
CA GLN A 337 -16.16 -40.34 -44.59
C GLN A 337 -17.70 -40.44 -44.45
N GLN A 338 -18.34 -40.54 -45.61
CA GLN A 338 -19.77 -40.26 -45.90
C GLN A 338 -20.85 -41.03 -45.12
N GLU A 339 -22.02 -40.38 -45.07
CA GLU A 339 -23.29 -40.83 -44.50
C GLU A 339 -23.91 -42.07 -45.19
N LYS A 340 -24.78 -42.77 -44.45
CA LYS A 340 -26.10 -43.21 -44.93
C LYS A 340 -27.01 -43.67 -43.77
N GLU A 341 -28.17 -43.03 -43.64
CA GLU A 341 -29.36 -43.53 -42.92
C GLU A 341 -30.41 -43.96 -43.97
N PRO A 342 -31.51 -44.71 -43.67
CA PRO A 342 -32.54 -44.26 -42.70
C PRO A 342 -33.36 -45.34 -41.91
N GLU A 343 -33.87 -44.93 -40.72
CA GLU A 343 -35.25 -45.15 -40.21
C GLU A 343 -35.84 -46.60 -39.98
N PRO A 344 -36.96 -46.77 -39.22
CA PRO A 344 -37.25 -46.21 -37.89
C PRO A 344 -38.04 -47.14 -36.90
N ARG A 345 -37.95 -46.83 -35.58
CA ARG A 345 -39.03 -46.97 -34.55
C ARG A 345 -39.56 -48.38 -34.17
N PRO A 346 -40.38 -48.54 -33.08
CA PRO A 346 -40.49 -47.74 -31.83
C PRO A 346 -40.56 -48.60 -30.52
N ALA A 347 -40.63 -47.90 -29.37
CA ALA A 347 -41.32 -48.30 -28.12
C ALA A 347 -40.75 -49.49 -27.29
N ALA A 348 -40.93 -49.58 -25.97
CA ALA A 348 -41.29 -48.59 -24.93
C ALA A 348 -41.10 -49.23 -23.53
N ALA A 349 -41.04 -48.39 -22.47
CA ALA A 349 -41.30 -48.73 -21.06
C ALA A 349 -40.34 -49.77 -20.40
N ALA A 350 -40.36 -50.00 -19.09
CA ALA A 350 -40.47 -49.13 -17.90
C ALA A 350 -40.16 -49.99 -16.66
N ALA A 351 -39.82 -49.38 -15.51
CA ALA A 351 -39.77 -50.04 -14.18
C ALA A 351 -38.70 -51.17 -14.03
N SER A 352 -38.26 -51.59 -12.83
CA SER A 352 -38.32 -51.00 -11.47
C SER A 352 -37.42 -51.80 -10.51
N ALA A 353 -37.04 -51.16 -9.40
CA ALA A 353 -36.77 -51.77 -8.09
C ALA A 353 -35.61 -52.78 -7.90
N SER A 354 -34.71 -52.41 -6.98
CA SER A 354 -33.81 -53.28 -6.20
C SER A 354 -34.62 -54.32 -5.38
N PRO A 355 -33.99 -55.37 -4.79
CA PRO A 355 -33.35 -55.17 -3.47
C PRO A 355 -32.20 -56.13 -3.03
N LEU A 356 -31.42 -55.62 -2.06
CA LEU A 356 -30.83 -56.28 -0.88
C LEU A 356 -29.78 -57.42 -0.95
N PHE A 357 -28.81 -57.32 -0.03
CA PHE A 357 -27.68 -58.22 0.28
C PHE A 357 -28.12 -59.54 0.97
N PRO A 358 -27.22 -60.55 1.13
CA PRO A 358 -26.41 -60.60 2.37
C PRO A 358 -24.98 -61.23 2.31
N SER A 359 -24.06 -60.61 3.06
CA SER A 359 -23.12 -61.20 4.05
C SER A 359 -21.98 -62.22 3.73
N ARG A 360 -20.83 -61.96 4.41
CA ARG A 360 -19.88 -62.92 5.06
C ARG A 360 -18.82 -63.59 4.16
N VAL A 361 -17.52 -63.78 4.46
CA VAL A 361 -16.45 -63.31 5.38
C VAL A 361 -15.19 -64.18 5.06
N GLU A 362 -13.99 -63.73 5.48
CA GLU A 362 -12.73 -64.52 5.66
C GLU A 362 -11.73 -64.82 4.51
N GLN A 363 -10.48 -64.38 4.81
CA GLN A 363 -9.17 -65.04 4.64
C GLN A 363 -8.45 -65.13 3.26
N GLU A 364 -7.26 -64.51 3.25
CA GLU A 364 -6.04 -64.80 2.46
C GLU A 364 -5.61 -66.29 2.55
N PRO A 365 -4.78 -66.88 1.63
CA PRO A 365 -3.49 -66.26 1.21
C PRO A 365 -2.84 -66.65 -0.16
N ALA A 366 -1.69 -66.01 -0.40
CA ALA A 366 -0.47 -66.51 -1.04
C ALA A 366 -0.43 -66.96 -2.53
N LYS A 367 0.34 -66.16 -3.31
CA LYS A 367 1.51 -66.52 -4.13
C LYS A 367 1.38 -67.57 -5.26
N GLU A 368 1.75 -67.15 -6.47
CA GLU A 368 3.06 -67.53 -7.04
C GLU A 368 3.59 -66.49 -8.07
N GLU A 369 4.91 -66.54 -8.30
CA GLU A 369 5.70 -65.63 -9.16
C GLU A 369 5.65 -66.15 -10.65
N PRO A 370 6.59 -65.92 -11.62
CA PRO A 370 7.82 -65.11 -11.57
C PRO A 370 8.30 -64.34 -12.84
N LYS A 371 9.16 -63.33 -12.60
CA LYS A 371 10.45 -63.02 -13.32
C LYS A 371 10.37 -62.46 -14.78
N LYS A 372 11.34 -61.67 -15.28
CA LYS A 372 12.66 -61.21 -14.77
C LYS A 372 13.18 -59.99 -15.58
N ASP A 373 14.09 -59.20 -14.98
CA ASP A 373 15.30 -58.52 -15.54
C ASP A 373 15.20 -57.69 -16.85
N ASP A 374 15.95 -56.62 -17.16
CA ASP A 374 17.08 -55.87 -16.55
C ASP A 374 17.25 -54.57 -17.41
N ASP A 375 17.86 -53.44 -17.03
CA ASP A 375 18.32 -52.88 -15.74
C ASP A 375 18.66 -51.35 -15.94
N ARG A 376 19.23 -50.68 -14.92
CA ARG A 376 20.24 -49.57 -14.92
C ARG A 376 20.15 -48.41 -15.95
N ASP A 377 20.21 -47.12 -15.58
CA ASP A 377 21.13 -46.47 -14.62
C ASP A 377 20.62 -45.08 -14.16
N LEU A 378 20.48 -44.86 -12.85
CA LEU A 378 20.56 -43.52 -12.22
C LEU A 378 21.06 -43.67 -10.76
N PRO A 379 22.01 -42.84 -10.28
CA PRO A 379 22.54 -42.92 -8.92
C PRO A 379 21.58 -42.34 -7.87
N PRO A 380 21.62 -42.83 -6.61
CA PRO A 380 20.82 -42.28 -5.52
C PRO A 380 21.30 -40.87 -5.10
N PRO A 381 20.40 -40.00 -4.60
CA PRO A 381 20.78 -38.67 -4.13
C PRO A 381 21.67 -38.74 -2.87
N PRO A 382 22.56 -37.76 -2.65
CA PRO A 382 23.47 -37.75 -1.51
C PRO A 382 22.73 -37.57 -0.17
N PRO A 383 23.26 -38.14 0.93
CA PRO A 383 22.66 -38.00 2.25
C PRO A 383 22.73 -36.54 2.75
N SER A 384 21.68 -36.12 3.47
CA SER A 384 21.62 -34.80 4.09
C SER A 384 22.74 -34.61 5.14
N PRO A 385 23.35 -33.42 5.24
CA PRO A 385 24.40 -33.18 6.21
C PRO A 385 23.86 -33.23 7.66
N PRO A 386 24.68 -33.63 8.64
CA PRO A 386 24.26 -33.67 10.04
C PRO A 386 23.97 -32.26 10.56
N VAL A 387 22.89 -32.13 11.35
CA VAL A 387 22.51 -30.87 11.98
C VAL A 387 23.58 -30.47 13.00
N GLN A 388 24.36 -29.43 12.68
CA GLN A 388 25.19 -28.77 13.68
C GLN A 388 24.30 -28.08 14.72
N ALA A 389 24.43 -28.47 15.98
CA ALA A 389 23.81 -27.73 17.07
C ALA A 389 24.39 -26.31 17.10
N SER A 390 23.52 -25.30 17.04
CA SER A 390 23.93 -23.90 17.13
C SER A 390 24.58 -23.63 18.50
N PRO A 391 25.66 -22.84 18.57
CA PRO A 391 26.22 -22.44 19.87
C PRO A 391 25.18 -21.65 20.68
N PRO A 392 25.18 -21.76 22.02
CA PRO A 392 24.26 -20.99 22.85
C PRO A 392 24.48 -19.48 22.67
N PRO A 393 23.44 -18.65 22.81
CA PRO A 393 23.58 -17.20 22.68
C PRO A 393 24.53 -16.64 23.75
N PRO A 394 25.27 -15.55 23.45
CA PRO A 394 26.10 -14.89 24.45
C PRO A 394 25.25 -14.39 25.63
N PRO A 395 25.82 -14.32 26.85
CA PRO A 395 25.11 -13.79 28.01
C PRO A 395 24.72 -12.33 27.77
N PRO A 396 23.60 -11.85 28.36
CA PRO A 396 23.18 -10.46 28.22
C PRO A 396 24.26 -9.51 28.78
N PRO A 397 24.40 -8.30 28.20
CA PRO A 397 25.31 -7.29 28.75
C PRO A 397 24.91 -6.94 30.19
N PRO A 398 25.88 -6.58 31.06
CA PRO A 398 25.58 -6.19 32.42
C PRO A 398 24.61 -5.00 32.44
N SER A 399 23.61 -5.07 33.31
CA SER A 399 22.61 -4.02 33.48
C SER A 399 23.28 -2.68 33.80
N SER A 400 22.90 -1.63 33.08
CA SER A 400 23.30 -0.25 33.35
C SER A 400 23.09 0.10 34.82
N PRO A 401 24.06 0.74 35.51
CA PRO A 401 23.82 1.25 36.85
C PRO A 401 22.67 2.26 36.83
N PRO A 402 21.85 2.35 37.89
CA PRO A 402 20.74 3.29 37.95
C PRO A 402 21.27 4.73 37.84
N PRO A 403 20.51 5.66 37.24
CA PRO A 403 20.92 7.06 37.13
C PRO A 403 21.12 7.66 38.52
N ALA A 404 22.15 8.50 38.65
CA ALA A 404 22.39 9.24 39.89
C ALA A 404 21.20 10.18 40.19
N PRO A 405 20.82 10.34 41.47
CA PRO A 405 19.69 11.19 41.82
C PRO A 405 19.97 12.65 41.48
N GLU A 406 19.02 13.32 40.83
CA GLU A 406 19.10 14.74 40.51
C GLU A 406 19.18 15.60 41.80
N PRO A 407 19.89 16.74 41.75
CA PRO A 407 20.07 17.59 42.94
C PRO A 407 18.75 18.28 43.31
N VAL A 408 18.19 17.87 44.44
CA VAL A 408 17.01 18.51 45.04
C VAL A 408 17.37 19.93 45.48
N VAL A 409 16.85 20.94 44.79
CA VAL A 409 16.88 22.33 45.24
C VAL A 409 16.06 22.42 46.53
N ARG A 410 16.72 22.71 47.65
CA ARG A 410 16.07 23.01 48.93
C ARG A 410 16.18 24.51 49.21
N GLU A 411 15.03 25.14 49.44
CA GLU A 411 14.96 26.51 49.92
C GLU A 411 15.56 26.63 51.33
N GLU A 412 16.24 27.74 51.62
CA GLU A 412 16.75 28.04 52.96
C GLU A 412 15.62 28.55 53.89
N PRO A 413 15.44 27.96 55.09
CA PRO A 413 14.76 28.62 56.19
C PRO A 413 15.75 29.39 57.09
N ARG A 414 15.26 30.53 57.60
CA ARG A 414 16.00 31.55 58.37
C ARG A 414 16.73 31.02 59.61
N ALA A 415 17.86 31.66 59.93
CA ALA A 415 18.63 31.43 61.16
C ALA A 415 17.96 31.99 62.43
N GLU A 416 18.06 31.27 63.56
CA GLU A 416 18.20 31.87 64.89
C GLU A 416 18.97 31.02 65.93
N LYS A 417 19.97 31.66 66.55
CA LYS A 417 20.41 31.59 67.97
C LYS A 417 20.78 30.26 68.68
N LYS A 418 22.12 30.12 68.82
CA LYS A 418 22.89 29.97 70.08
C LYS A 418 22.89 28.64 70.89
N SER A 419 24.12 28.08 70.94
CA SER A 419 24.88 27.70 72.16
C SER A 419 24.59 26.36 72.87
N ARG A 420 25.58 25.45 72.87
CA ARG A 420 26.48 25.25 74.04
C ARG A 420 27.67 24.30 73.76
N PHE A 421 28.86 24.76 74.13
CA PHE A 421 29.97 24.07 74.80
C PHE A 421 30.35 22.59 74.49
N GLY A 422 31.63 22.38 74.16
CA GLY A 422 32.37 21.16 74.53
C GLY A 422 33.29 20.57 73.46
N GLY A 423 34.52 20.18 73.85
CA GLY A 423 35.37 19.25 73.08
C GLY A 423 36.66 19.84 72.50
N LEU A 424 37.79 19.60 73.17
CA LEU A 424 39.14 19.92 72.72
C LEU A 424 39.81 18.64 72.14
N PHE A 425 40.87 18.81 71.32
CA PHE A 425 41.78 17.79 70.77
C PHE A 425 41.40 17.00 69.49
N GLY A 426 42.09 17.33 68.39
CA GLY A 426 43.17 16.44 67.90
C GLY A 426 42.91 15.51 66.70
N ARG A 427 43.36 15.93 65.50
CA ARG A 427 44.34 15.19 64.66
C ARG A 427 44.68 15.96 63.37
N LYS A 428 45.92 16.44 63.24
CA LYS A 428 46.54 16.76 61.94
C LYS A 428 47.23 15.50 61.42
N LYS A 429 46.58 14.82 60.48
CA LYS A 429 47.06 13.74 59.60
C LYS A 429 45.79 13.17 58.96
N ASP A 430 45.54 13.48 57.68
CA ASP A 430 44.78 12.64 56.71
C ASP A 430 44.62 13.35 55.33
N ASP A 431 44.67 14.69 55.27
CA ASP A 431 44.49 15.50 54.03
C ASP A 431 45.32 15.04 52.81
N ASN A 432 46.55 14.57 53.03
CA ASN A 432 47.48 14.19 51.95
C ASN A 432 47.14 12.85 51.27
N SER A 433 46.10 12.15 51.75
CA SER A 433 45.63 10.87 51.18
C SER A 433 44.44 11.06 50.23
N GLU A 434 43.50 11.95 50.54
CA GLU A 434 42.38 12.27 49.66
C GLU A 434 42.82 13.02 48.41
N ASP A 435 43.72 14.00 48.56
CA ASP A 435 44.20 14.81 47.44
C ASP A 435 45.00 13.98 46.43
N ARG A 436 45.62 12.88 46.88
CA ARG A 436 46.29 11.90 46.03
C ARG A 436 45.29 11.01 45.28
N ARG A 437 44.27 10.49 45.98
CA ARG A 437 43.19 9.69 45.36
C ARG A 437 42.42 10.48 44.30
N ARG A 438 42.12 11.76 44.56
CA ARG A 438 41.43 12.63 43.57
C ARG A 438 42.25 12.81 42.29
N ARG A 439 43.58 12.93 42.39
CA ARG A 439 44.47 13.02 41.22
C ARG A 439 44.54 11.69 40.46
N GLU A 440 44.60 10.57 41.18
CA GLU A 440 44.58 9.23 40.58
C GLU A 440 43.24 8.97 39.85
N GLU A 441 42.08 9.32 40.44
CA GLU A 441 40.76 9.25 39.80
C GLU A 441 40.61 10.19 38.59
N GLU A 442 41.16 11.40 38.65
CA GLU A 442 41.13 12.34 37.52
C GLU A 442 42.03 11.85 36.36
N GLU A 443 43.18 11.24 36.66
CA GLU A 443 44.06 10.65 35.65
C GLU A 443 43.44 9.41 34.99
N GLU A 444 42.72 8.57 35.75
CA GLU A 444 41.94 7.46 35.19
C GLU A 444 40.78 7.94 34.31
N ARG A 445 40.03 8.97 34.72
CA ARG A 445 38.97 9.57 33.90
C ARG A 445 39.52 10.10 32.57
N ARG A 446 40.63 10.83 32.59
CA ARG A 446 41.27 11.34 31.36
C ARG A 446 41.72 10.20 30.43
N LYS A 447 42.27 9.10 30.98
CA LYS A 447 42.63 7.90 30.20
C LYS A 447 41.40 7.20 29.61
N ALA A 448 40.28 7.16 30.33
CA ALA A 448 39.02 6.60 29.84
C ALA A 448 38.40 7.45 28.71
N GLU A 449 38.38 8.78 28.86
CA GLU A 449 37.93 9.71 27.82
C GLU A 449 38.79 9.60 26.55
N GLU A 450 40.12 9.56 26.70
CA GLU A 450 41.03 9.39 25.56
C GLU A 450 40.87 8.02 24.88
N SER A 451 40.60 6.96 25.65
CA SER A 451 40.30 5.63 25.10
C SER A 451 38.98 5.59 24.32
N ASN A 452 37.92 6.23 24.83
CA ASN A 452 36.64 6.32 24.13
C ASN A 452 36.77 7.13 22.85
N LYS A 453 37.45 8.29 22.89
CA LYS A 453 37.67 9.10 21.69
C LYS A 453 38.43 8.35 20.58
N ARG A 454 39.44 7.56 20.95
CA ARG A 454 40.16 6.69 19.99
C ARG A 454 39.26 5.62 19.37
N LYS A 455 38.32 5.05 20.14
CA LYS A 455 37.32 4.08 19.60
C LYS A 455 36.34 4.75 18.64
N GLU A 456 35.85 5.95 18.97
CA GLU A 456 34.97 6.72 18.08
C GLU A 456 35.66 7.08 16.77
N GLU A 457 36.92 7.53 16.81
CA GLU A 457 37.73 7.80 15.62
C GLU A 457 37.99 6.53 14.77
N GLU A 458 38.16 5.36 15.42
CA GLU A 458 38.33 4.08 14.73
C GLU A 458 37.03 3.57 14.09
N GLU A 459 35.89 3.66 14.78
CA GLU A 459 34.56 3.38 14.22
C GLU A 459 34.23 4.28 13.04
N GLU A 460 34.49 5.60 13.15
CA GLU A 460 34.22 6.53 12.05
C GLU A 460 35.10 6.20 10.83
N ARG A 461 36.38 5.88 11.06
CA ARG A 461 37.30 5.45 10.00
C ARG A 461 36.85 4.13 9.35
N GLN A 462 36.22 3.23 10.10
CA GLN A 462 35.66 1.99 9.55
C GLN A 462 34.39 2.24 8.73
N ARG A 463 33.47 3.08 9.22
CA ARG A 463 32.27 3.50 8.46
C ARG A 463 32.64 4.16 7.13
N ARG A 464 33.64 5.05 7.11
CA ARG A 464 34.14 5.69 5.88
C ARG A 464 34.68 4.67 4.86
N LYS A 465 35.37 3.61 5.31
CA LYS A 465 35.85 2.52 4.42
C LYS A 465 34.69 1.69 3.87
N GLU A 466 33.68 1.37 4.68
CA GLU A 466 32.49 0.64 4.24
C GLU A 466 31.67 1.44 3.22
N GLU A 467 31.52 2.75 3.42
CA GLU A 467 30.85 3.64 2.47
C GLU A 467 31.62 3.75 1.14
N GLU A 468 32.95 3.85 1.19
CA GLU A 468 33.80 3.88 0.00
C GLU A 468 33.74 2.54 -0.77
N GLN A 469 33.66 1.41 -0.07
CA GLN A 469 33.48 0.10 -0.70
C GLN A 469 32.09 -0.03 -1.36
N ARG A 470 31.02 0.39 -0.67
CA ARG A 470 29.66 0.40 -1.26
C ARG A 470 29.59 1.22 -2.54
N LYS A 471 30.21 2.41 -2.56
CA LYS A 471 30.28 3.24 -3.78
C LYS A 471 31.00 2.54 -4.92
N LYS A 472 32.09 1.79 -4.64
CA LYS A 472 32.80 0.98 -5.64
C LYS A 472 31.93 -0.16 -6.18
N ASP A 473 31.17 -0.83 -5.32
CA ASP A 473 30.30 -1.95 -5.69
C ASP A 473 29.09 -1.46 -6.53
N GLU A 474 28.48 -0.32 -6.15
CA GLU A 474 27.42 0.33 -6.92
C GLU A 474 27.89 0.77 -8.32
N ASP A 475 29.08 1.35 -8.42
CA ASP A 475 29.66 1.81 -9.69
C ASP A 475 30.02 0.63 -10.61
N GLN A 476 30.44 -0.51 -10.05
CA GLN A 476 30.60 -1.77 -10.80
C GLN A 476 29.26 -2.33 -11.29
N GLN A 477 28.23 -2.36 -10.45
CA GLN A 477 26.90 -2.81 -10.86
C GLN A 477 26.31 -1.93 -11.96
N ARG A 478 26.50 -0.61 -11.87
CA ARG A 478 26.07 0.34 -12.89
C ARG A 478 26.75 0.05 -14.24
N LYS A 479 28.08 -0.06 -14.27
CA LYS A 479 28.85 -0.39 -15.49
C LYS A 479 28.39 -1.71 -16.11
N LYS A 480 28.10 -2.72 -15.30
CA LYS A 480 27.57 -4.02 -15.76
C LYS A 480 26.18 -3.90 -16.40
N ARG A 481 25.28 -3.09 -15.83
CA ARG A 481 23.95 -2.82 -16.41
C ARG A 481 24.05 -2.07 -17.75
N GLU A 482 24.91 -1.05 -17.83
CA GLU A 482 25.18 -0.30 -19.07
C GLU A 482 25.75 -1.21 -20.18
N GLU A 483 26.62 -2.17 -19.84
CA GLU A 483 27.14 -3.17 -20.78
C GLU A 483 26.06 -4.19 -21.24
N GLU A 484 25.22 -4.67 -20.33
CA GLU A 484 24.10 -5.56 -20.67
C GLU A 484 23.06 -4.87 -21.57
N GLU A 485 22.75 -3.59 -21.31
CA GLU A 485 21.85 -2.80 -22.15
C GLU A 485 22.42 -2.56 -23.55
N ARG A 486 23.72 -2.25 -23.65
CA ARG A 486 24.42 -2.12 -24.94
C ARG A 486 24.38 -3.43 -25.74
N LYS A 487 24.60 -4.57 -25.09
CA LYS A 487 24.48 -5.91 -25.70
C LYS A 487 23.05 -6.25 -26.14
N ARG A 488 22.01 -5.73 -25.46
CA ARG A 488 20.61 -5.86 -25.90
C ARG A 488 20.35 -5.04 -27.15
N LYS A 489 20.76 -3.76 -27.17
CA LYS A 489 20.61 -2.86 -28.33
C LYS A 489 21.31 -3.42 -29.58
N GLU A 490 22.53 -3.94 -29.46
CA GLU A 490 23.22 -4.61 -30.57
C GLU A 490 22.51 -5.88 -31.08
N LYS A 491 21.83 -6.64 -30.21
CA LYS A 491 21.03 -7.80 -30.62
C LYS A 491 19.75 -7.39 -31.34
N GLU A 492 19.06 -6.35 -30.88
CA GLU A 492 17.87 -5.80 -31.56
C GLU A 492 18.22 -5.21 -32.92
N GLU A 493 19.34 -4.49 -33.03
CA GLU A 493 19.77 -3.93 -34.32
C GLU A 493 20.17 -5.04 -35.31
N LYS A 494 20.87 -6.09 -34.84
CA LYS A 494 21.16 -7.29 -35.65
C LYS A 494 19.89 -8.03 -36.08
N LYS A 495 18.84 -8.04 -35.24
CA LYS A 495 17.55 -8.62 -35.58
C LYS A 495 16.86 -7.80 -36.67
N LYS A 496 16.72 -6.48 -36.50
CA LYS A 496 16.15 -5.58 -37.53
C LYS A 496 16.87 -5.70 -38.87
N ARG A 497 18.21 -5.73 -38.89
CA ARG A 497 19.02 -5.92 -40.10
C ARG A 497 18.87 -7.31 -40.75
N LYS A 498 18.34 -8.30 -40.04
CA LYS A 498 17.97 -9.62 -40.60
C LYS A 498 16.55 -9.57 -41.16
N ASP A 499 15.62 -9.03 -40.39
CA ASP A 499 14.22 -8.87 -40.80
C ASP A 499 14.09 -8.02 -42.09
N ASP A 500 14.88 -6.94 -42.23
CA ASP A 500 15.02 -6.12 -43.46
C ASP A 500 15.71 -6.83 -44.64
N LYS A 501 16.39 -7.95 -44.39
CA LYS A 501 17.07 -8.75 -45.42
C LYS A 501 16.19 -9.89 -45.94
N ASP A 502 15.37 -10.44 -45.05
CA ASP A 502 14.39 -11.47 -45.40
C ASP A 502 13.19 -10.81 -46.14
N SER A 503 12.76 -9.60 -45.75
CA SER A 503 11.69 -8.85 -46.46
C SER A 503 12.01 -8.44 -47.91
N LYS A 504 13.30 -8.37 -48.27
CA LYS A 504 13.75 -8.03 -49.64
C LYS A 504 13.94 -9.23 -50.57
N LYS A 505 13.56 -10.44 -50.13
CA LYS A 505 13.68 -11.66 -50.95
C LYS A 505 12.39 -12.08 -51.66
N ASP A 506 11.25 -11.57 -51.24
CA ASP A 506 9.94 -12.07 -51.69
C ASP A 506 9.32 -11.24 -52.84
N ASP A 507 9.89 -10.08 -53.18
CA ASP A 507 9.47 -9.24 -54.33
C ASP A 507 10.16 -9.67 -55.66
N VAL A 508 10.02 -10.94 -56.05
CA VAL A 508 10.34 -11.42 -57.41
C VAL A 508 9.17 -12.21 -57.96
N VAL A 509 8.28 -11.50 -58.65
CA VAL A 509 7.16 -12.11 -59.39
C VAL A 509 7.66 -12.59 -60.75
N TYR A 510 7.53 -13.88 -61.00
CA TYR A 510 7.71 -14.47 -62.33
C TYR A 510 6.36 -14.47 -63.05
N LEU A 511 6.30 -13.86 -64.23
CA LEU A 511 5.13 -13.93 -65.12
C LEU A 511 4.94 -15.37 -65.60
N THR A 512 3.68 -15.82 -65.64
CA THR A 512 3.31 -17.11 -66.22
C THR A 512 3.13 -17.00 -67.73
N ASP A 513 3.09 -18.13 -68.44
CA ASP A 513 2.87 -18.13 -69.89
C ASP A 513 1.49 -17.54 -70.27
N GLU A 514 0.46 -17.68 -69.41
CA GLU A 514 -0.85 -17.04 -69.60
C GLU A 514 -0.77 -15.50 -69.46
N ASP A 515 0.00 -14.99 -68.48
CA ASP A 515 0.23 -13.54 -68.33
C ASP A 515 0.93 -12.93 -69.57
N ILE A 516 1.77 -13.73 -70.25
CA ILE A 516 2.49 -13.32 -71.46
C ILE A 516 1.57 -13.36 -72.69
N GLU A 517 0.69 -14.38 -72.82
CA GLU A 517 -0.28 -14.44 -73.93
C GLU A 517 -1.32 -13.32 -73.88
N ASP A 518 -1.79 -12.91 -72.70
CA ASP A 518 -2.75 -11.81 -72.55
C ASP A 518 -2.10 -10.41 -72.69
N LEU A 519 -0.78 -10.30 -72.52
CA LEU A 519 -0.01 -9.08 -72.86
C LEU A 519 0.32 -8.94 -74.36
N LEU A 520 0.12 -9.99 -75.15
CA LEU A 520 0.42 -10.02 -76.59
C LEU A 520 -0.83 -9.90 -77.50
N LYS A 521 -2.03 -9.87 -76.91
CA LYS A 521 -3.32 -9.63 -77.60
C LYS A 521 -3.71 -8.14 -77.60
#